data_AF-A0A538ECM3-F1
#
_entry.id   AF-A0A538ECM3-F1
#
_cell.length_a   1.000
_cell.length_b   1.000
_cell.length_c   1.000
_cell.angle_alpha   90.00
_cell.angle_beta   90.00
_cell.angle_gamma   90.00
#
_symmetry.space_group_name_H-M   'P 1'
#
loop_
_entity.id
_entity.type
_entity.pdbx_description
1 polymer ?
#
loop_
_entity_poly.entity_id
_entity_poly.type
_entity_poly.pdbx_seq_one_letter_code
_entity_poly.pdbx_strand_id
1 'polypeptide(L)'
;MASCPNCGQRLPKSSRYCPQCGQPVGEGETRELELPPDETGPVPVTVTHAERRYYGVAPTSFALALAVAAFVAAIVLFAIGHWPIGLILLGLALLLVLLSVETGVFRDRAGVAADSVATRGRATTRTLALRRELRKLAVLRGRLLFELGDAVYRGDEQATEGARQRLVALDEEWRQKEAEMQTVNTQAQDRISRRRLEVQPTEMVQIPEEPAAPGEQDPVGPAVIPEPYPPPDEGDPPQPAIIPEPGPAVIPEPGPQGPEGRDS
;
A
#
# COMPACT_ATOMS: atom_id res chain seq x y z
N MET A 1 5.25 -50.91 51.98
CA MET A 1 4.61 -49.67 51.48
C MET A 1 5.73 -48.92 50.80
N ALA A 2 5.58 -48.60 49.51
CA ALA A 2 6.59 -47.82 48.80
C ALA A 2 6.34 -46.32 49.05
N SER A 3 7.41 -45.55 49.16
CA SER A 3 7.35 -44.08 49.15
C SER A 3 7.76 -43.59 47.77
N CYS A 4 7.19 -42.46 47.33
CA CYS A 4 7.61 -41.83 46.08
C CYS A 4 9.08 -41.41 46.18
N PRO A 5 9.94 -41.77 45.21
CA PRO A 5 11.36 -41.41 45.25
C PRO A 5 11.61 -39.91 45.11
N ASN A 6 10.65 -39.14 44.58
CA ASN A 6 10.80 -37.70 44.37
C ASN A 6 10.22 -36.86 45.51
N CYS A 7 8.97 -37.10 45.94
CA CYS A 7 8.34 -36.28 46.99
C CYS A 7 8.25 -36.98 48.36
N GLY A 8 8.63 -38.26 48.48
CA GLY A 8 8.60 -39.00 49.75
C GLY A 8 7.21 -39.45 50.24
N GLN A 9 6.13 -39.06 49.56
CA GLN A 9 4.76 -39.43 49.93
C GLN A 9 4.57 -40.96 49.94
N ARG A 10 3.80 -41.48 50.90
CA ARG A 10 3.43 -42.90 50.93
C ARG A 10 2.48 -43.22 49.78
N LEU A 11 2.81 -44.26 49.03
CA LEU A 11 2.04 -44.70 47.87
C LEU A 11 1.21 -45.94 48.19
N PRO A 12 -0.03 -46.03 47.68
CA PRO A 12 -0.79 -47.27 47.71
C PRO A 12 -0.08 -48.34 46.85
N LYS A 13 -0.27 -49.62 47.19
CA LYS A 13 0.52 -50.74 46.65
C LYS A 13 0.43 -50.95 45.12
N SER A 14 -0.43 -50.21 44.41
CA SER A 14 -0.68 -50.37 42.97
C SER A 14 -0.74 -49.04 42.19
N SER A 15 -0.29 -47.91 42.76
CA SER A 15 -0.28 -46.64 42.02
C SER A 15 0.87 -46.57 41.02
N ARG A 16 0.54 -46.44 39.73
CA ARG A 16 1.52 -46.17 38.66
C ARG A 16 2.10 -44.76 38.70
N TYR A 17 1.39 -43.82 39.31
CA TYR A 17 1.80 -42.42 39.44
C TYR A 17 1.60 -41.93 40.87
N CYS A 18 2.44 -41.00 41.31
CA CYS A 18 2.28 -40.34 42.60
C CYS A 18 1.13 -39.32 42.55
N PRO A 19 0.11 -39.41 43.42
CA PRO A 19 -1.03 -38.50 43.39
C PRO A 19 -0.68 -37.07 43.83
N GLN A 20 0.49 -36.85 44.44
CA GLN A 20 0.89 -35.53 44.92
C GLN A 20 1.77 -34.78 43.91
N CYS A 21 2.75 -35.43 43.29
CA CYS A 21 3.69 -34.78 42.37
C CYS A 21 3.52 -35.20 40.90
N GLY A 22 2.65 -36.17 40.60
CA GLY A 22 2.37 -36.63 39.23
C GLY A 22 3.43 -37.54 38.61
N GLN A 23 4.57 -37.78 39.27
CA GLN A 23 5.62 -38.61 38.69
C GLN A 23 5.25 -40.10 38.65
N PRO A 24 5.63 -40.83 37.58
CA PRO A 24 5.46 -42.27 37.51
C PRO A 24 6.33 -42.96 38.57
N VAL A 25 5.77 -43.97 39.22
CA VAL A 25 6.44 -44.74 40.28
C VAL A 25 6.51 -46.19 39.83
N GLY A 26 7.48 -46.48 38.97
CA GLY A 26 7.75 -47.80 38.43
C GLY A 26 8.89 -47.73 37.42
N GLU A 27 9.90 -48.59 37.58
CA GLU A 27 10.97 -48.77 36.61
C GLU A 27 10.44 -49.62 35.44
N GLY A 28 10.47 -49.06 34.22
CA GLY A 28 10.74 -49.87 33.03
C GLY A 28 9.57 -50.41 32.20
N GLU A 29 8.52 -49.62 31.94
CA GLU A 29 7.59 -49.99 30.85
C GLU A 29 7.08 -48.80 30.02
N THR A 30 7.87 -47.72 29.89
CA THR A 30 7.75 -46.86 28.71
C THR A 30 8.32 -47.64 27.53
N ARG A 31 7.49 -48.48 26.89
CA ARG A 31 7.76 -48.84 25.50
C ARG A 31 7.63 -47.56 24.70
N GLU A 32 8.71 -47.17 24.05
CA GLU A 32 8.65 -46.32 22.87
C GLU A 32 7.70 -47.05 21.90
N LEU A 33 6.43 -46.66 21.90
CA LEU A 33 5.60 -46.95 20.75
C LEU A 33 6.18 -46.05 19.68
N GLU A 34 6.78 -46.65 18.64
CA GLU A 34 7.03 -45.95 17.40
C GLU A 34 5.72 -45.27 17.02
N LEU A 35 5.70 -43.93 17.11
CA LEU A 35 4.60 -43.16 16.58
C LEU A 35 4.45 -43.62 15.12
N PRO A 36 3.26 -44.02 14.67
CA PRO A 36 3.06 -44.27 13.25
C PRO A 36 3.60 -43.06 12.49
N PRO A 37 4.34 -43.29 11.38
CA PRO A 37 4.93 -42.20 10.62
C PRO A 37 3.87 -41.14 10.36
N ASP A 38 4.24 -39.88 10.54
CA ASP A 38 3.34 -38.74 10.50
C ASP A 38 2.68 -38.69 9.11
N GLU A 39 1.48 -39.30 9.00
CA GLU A 39 0.63 -39.28 7.81
C GLU A 39 0.02 -37.88 7.59
N THR A 40 0.46 -36.87 8.37
CA THR A 40 0.20 -35.46 8.06
C THR A 40 1.16 -34.97 6.97
N GLY A 41 1.09 -35.61 5.80
CA GLY A 41 1.33 -34.87 4.56
C GLY A 41 0.41 -33.64 4.50
N PRO A 42 0.67 -32.65 3.64
CA PRO A 42 -0.20 -31.49 3.47
C PRO A 42 -1.57 -31.96 3.00
N VAL A 43 -2.44 -32.31 3.95
CA VAL A 43 -3.84 -32.59 3.68
C VAL A 43 -4.40 -31.24 3.29
N PRO A 44 -4.87 -31.06 2.04
CA PRO A 44 -5.45 -29.79 1.64
C PRO A 44 -6.67 -29.58 2.52
N VAL A 45 -6.51 -28.74 3.55
CA VAL A 45 -7.62 -28.30 4.38
C VAL A 45 -8.41 -27.34 3.50
N THR A 46 -9.28 -27.90 2.66
CA THR A 46 -10.25 -27.10 1.93
C THR A 46 -11.20 -26.55 2.97
N VAL A 47 -10.93 -25.34 3.45
CA VAL A 47 -11.83 -24.61 4.33
C VAL A 47 -13.06 -24.27 3.50
N THR A 48 -14.02 -25.19 3.45
CA THR A 48 -15.31 -24.95 2.83
C THR A 48 -16.08 -24.02 3.77
N HIS A 49 -16.01 -22.72 3.49
CA HIS A 49 -16.88 -21.76 4.12
C HIS A 49 -18.33 -22.13 3.80
N ALA A 50 -19.05 -22.65 4.80
CA ALA A 50 -20.47 -22.87 4.72
C ALA A 50 -21.16 -21.50 4.68
N GLU A 51 -21.28 -20.90 3.49
CA GLU A 51 -22.21 -19.81 3.28
C GLU A 51 -23.60 -20.31 3.68
N ARG A 52 -24.25 -19.63 4.64
CA ARG A 52 -25.64 -19.89 5.01
C ARG A 52 -26.53 -19.62 3.80
N ARG A 53 -26.69 -20.63 2.94
CA ARG A 53 -27.72 -20.65 1.91
C ARG A 53 -29.04 -20.86 2.61
N TYR A 54 -29.76 -19.77 2.86
CA TYR A 54 -31.15 -19.84 3.30
C TYR A 54 -31.96 -20.50 2.17
N TYR A 55 -32.24 -21.79 2.33
CA TYR A 55 -33.07 -22.56 1.41
C TYR A 55 -34.45 -21.90 1.29
N GLY A 56 -34.80 -21.44 0.08
CA GLY A 56 -36.14 -20.96 -0.27
C GLY A 56 -36.36 -19.45 -0.27
N VAL A 57 -35.40 -18.64 0.20
CA VAL A 57 -35.49 -17.17 0.07
C VAL A 57 -34.66 -16.74 -1.13
N ALA A 58 -35.28 -16.05 -2.10
CA ALA A 58 -34.58 -15.51 -3.26
C ALA A 58 -33.34 -14.72 -2.78
N PRO A 59 -32.14 -14.95 -3.36
CA PRO A 59 -30.94 -14.26 -2.92
C PRO A 59 -31.17 -12.75 -2.93
N THR A 60 -30.75 -12.03 -1.89
CA THR A 60 -30.97 -10.58 -1.78
C THR A 60 -30.42 -9.79 -2.97
N SER A 61 -29.39 -10.33 -3.64
CA SER A 61 -28.89 -9.80 -4.92
C SER A 61 -29.96 -9.76 -6.01
N PHE A 62 -30.85 -10.76 -6.08
CA PHE A 62 -31.98 -10.75 -7.01
C PHE A 62 -33.02 -9.69 -6.64
N ALA A 63 -33.34 -9.52 -5.36
CA ALA A 63 -34.27 -8.48 -4.92
C ALA A 63 -33.76 -7.07 -5.27
N LEU A 64 -32.46 -6.82 -5.08
CA LEU A 64 -31.82 -5.56 -5.47
C LEU A 64 -31.78 -5.37 -6.98
N ALA A 65 -31.42 -6.41 -7.73
CA ALA A 65 -31.41 -6.35 -9.19
C ALA A 65 -32.81 -6.02 -9.74
N LEU A 66 -33.85 -6.62 -9.15
CA LEU A 66 -35.24 -6.30 -9.46
C LEU A 66 -35.62 -4.86 -9.08
N ALA A 67 -35.17 -4.36 -7.92
CA ALA A 67 -35.42 -2.98 -7.52
C ALA A 67 -34.78 -1.98 -8.49
N VAL A 68 -33.52 -2.21 -8.90
CA VAL A 68 -32.82 -1.37 -9.89
C VAL A 68 -33.51 -1.43 -11.24
N ALA A 69 -33.88 -2.63 -11.71
CA ALA A 69 -34.60 -2.79 -12.97
C ALA A 69 -35.95 -2.06 -12.94
N ALA A 70 -36.71 -2.17 -11.84
CA ALA A 70 -37.99 -1.47 -11.66
C ALA A 70 -37.80 0.06 -11.64
N PHE A 71 -36.75 0.57 -11.00
CA PHE A 71 -36.43 1.99 -10.97
C PHE A 71 -36.06 2.55 -12.36
N VAL A 72 -35.22 1.83 -13.12
CA VAL A 72 -34.88 2.21 -14.50
C VAL A 72 -36.13 2.20 -15.39
N ALA A 73 -36.98 1.18 -15.27
CA ALA A 73 -38.24 1.11 -15.99
C ALA A 73 -39.18 2.29 -15.63
N ALA A 74 -39.24 2.68 -14.35
CA ALA A 74 -40.01 3.84 -13.91
C ALA A 74 -39.54 5.14 -14.58
N ILE A 75 -38.21 5.37 -14.68
CA ILE A 75 -37.64 6.54 -15.37
C ILE A 75 -38.03 6.56 -16.85
N VAL A 76 -37.88 5.43 -17.54
CA VAL A 76 -38.22 5.31 -18.97
C VAL A 76 -39.71 5.60 -19.19
N LEU A 77 -40.60 5.06 -18.36
CA LEU A 77 -42.04 5.33 -18.44
C LEU A 77 -42.40 6.78 -18.18
N PHE A 78 -41.68 7.44 -17.26
CA PHE A 78 -41.85 8.87 -17.02
C PHE A 78 -41.46 9.71 -18.25
N ALA A 79 -40.39 9.32 -18.95
CA ALA A 79 -39.95 9.96 -20.18
C ALA A 79 -40.94 9.80 -21.35
N ILE A 80 -41.67 8.67 -21.40
CA ILE A 80 -42.70 8.39 -22.43
C ILE A 80 -44.04 9.06 -22.08
N GLY A 81 -44.18 9.66 -20.89
CA GLY A 81 -45.39 10.37 -20.45
C GLY A 81 -46.40 9.50 -19.68
N HIS A 82 -46.05 8.24 -19.36
CA HIS A 82 -46.88 7.33 -18.56
C HIS A 82 -46.65 7.54 -17.06
N TRP A 83 -46.92 8.76 -16.59
CA TRP A 83 -46.69 9.15 -15.20
C TRP A 83 -47.35 8.25 -14.11
N PRO A 84 -48.58 7.68 -14.27
CA PRO A 84 -49.16 6.87 -13.21
C PRO A 84 -48.46 5.50 -13.08
N ILE A 85 -48.08 4.87 -14.20
CA ILE A 85 -47.37 3.59 -14.21
C ILE A 85 -45.95 3.78 -13.64
N GLY A 86 -45.31 4.90 -14.01
CA GLY A 86 -44.01 5.28 -13.44
C GLY A 86 -44.05 5.42 -11.91
N LEU A 87 -45.08 6.05 -11.35
CA LEU A 87 -45.23 6.18 -9.89
C LEU A 87 -45.43 4.83 -9.19
N ILE A 88 -46.21 3.92 -9.78
CA ILE A 88 -46.42 2.58 -9.20
C ILE A 88 -45.11 1.79 -9.17
N LEU A 89 -44.35 1.78 -10.27
CA LEU A 89 -43.05 1.10 -10.33
C LEU A 89 -42.01 1.73 -9.40
N LEU A 90 -42.02 3.06 -9.27
CA LEU A 90 -41.17 3.76 -8.32
C LEU A 90 -41.49 3.33 -6.87
N GLY A 91 -42.78 3.24 -6.53
CA GLY A 91 -43.23 2.76 -5.23
C GLY A 91 -42.81 1.30 -4.97
N LEU A 92 -42.95 0.43 -5.97
CA LEU A 92 -42.51 -0.97 -5.87
C LEU A 92 -41.00 -1.08 -5.68
N ALA A 93 -40.22 -0.31 -6.44
CA ALA A 93 -38.76 -0.26 -6.29
C ALA A 93 -38.36 0.19 -4.87
N LEU A 94 -39.01 1.24 -4.34
CA LEU A 94 -38.78 1.72 -2.98
C LEU A 94 -39.13 0.67 -1.93
N LEU A 95 -40.24 -0.05 -2.11
CA LEU A 95 -40.68 -1.12 -1.21
C LEU A 95 -39.70 -2.31 -1.20
N LEU A 96 -39.20 -2.71 -2.38
CA LEU A 96 -38.16 -3.75 -2.49
C LEU A 96 -36.86 -3.34 -1.79
N VAL A 97 -36.47 -2.06 -1.87
CA VAL A 97 -35.31 -1.53 -1.14
C VAL A 97 -35.56 -1.59 0.37
N LEU A 98 -36.72 -1.13 0.85
CA LEU A 98 -37.09 -1.18 2.28
C LEU A 98 -37.07 -2.62 2.82
N LEU A 99 -37.67 -3.57 2.11
CA LEU A 99 -37.69 -4.98 2.49
C LEU A 99 -36.26 -5.59 2.55
N SER A 100 -35.38 -5.15 1.65
CA SER A 100 -33.97 -5.54 1.66
C SER A 100 -33.21 -4.99 2.88
N VAL A 101 -33.56 -3.79 3.34
CA VAL A 101 -32.99 -3.18 4.56
C VAL A 101 -33.46 -3.92 5.82
N GLU A 102 -34.74 -4.28 5.87
CA GLU A 102 -35.38 -4.91 7.04
C GLU A 102 -34.92 -6.36 7.27
N THR A 103 -34.64 -7.11 6.21
CA THR A 103 -34.15 -8.50 6.28
C THR A 103 -32.73 -8.66 6.85
N GLY A 104 -32.08 -7.59 7.32
CA GLY A 104 -30.87 -7.65 8.15
C GLY A 104 -29.58 -8.05 7.40
N VAL A 105 -29.68 -8.62 6.19
CA VAL A 105 -28.53 -8.94 5.33
C VAL A 105 -27.77 -7.66 4.94
N PHE A 106 -28.47 -6.54 4.89
CA PHE A 106 -27.87 -5.22 4.76
C PHE A 106 -27.34 -4.66 6.07
N ARG A 107 -27.75 -5.08 7.27
CA ARG A 107 -27.26 -4.44 8.50
C ARG A 107 -25.79 -4.78 8.78
N ASP A 108 -25.39 -6.03 8.51
CA ASP A 108 -24.00 -6.47 8.70
C ASP A 108 -23.07 -6.04 7.55
N ARG A 109 -23.55 -6.05 6.30
CA ARG A 109 -22.77 -5.58 5.13
C ARG A 109 -22.85 -4.07 4.92
N ALA A 110 -23.96 -3.43 5.25
CA ALA A 110 -24.11 -1.97 5.21
C ALA A 110 -23.62 -1.28 6.47
N GLY A 111 -23.36 -1.96 7.60
CA GLY A 111 -22.54 -1.35 8.65
C GLY A 111 -21.16 -0.99 8.10
N VAL A 112 -20.52 -1.96 7.45
CA VAL A 112 -19.18 -1.78 6.84
C VAL A 112 -19.24 -0.88 5.60
N ALA A 113 -20.27 -1.00 4.75
CA ALA A 113 -20.42 -0.13 3.57
C ALA A 113 -20.90 1.30 3.92
N ALA A 114 -21.79 1.47 4.90
CA ALA A 114 -22.26 2.79 5.32
C ALA A 114 -21.20 3.56 6.11
N ASP A 115 -20.37 2.91 6.93
CA ASP A 115 -19.24 3.60 7.57
C ASP A 115 -18.18 4.02 6.54
N SER A 116 -17.97 3.24 5.49
CA SER A 116 -17.08 3.61 4.39
C SER A 116 -17.68 4.68 3.47
N VAL A 117 -19.00 4.75 3.33
CA VAL A 117 -19.70 5.84 2.61
C VAL A 117 -19.77 7.12 3.44
N ALA A 118 -20.07 7.03 4.74
CA ALA A 118 -20.14 8.18 5.63
C ALA A 118 -18.77 8.88 5.78
N THR A 119 -17.68 8.11 5.78
CA THR A 119 -16.31 8.65 5.77
C THR A 119 -15.92 9.26 4.42
N ARG A 120 -16.31 8.67 3.29
CA ARG A 120 -16.15 9.29 1.96
C ARG A 120 -17.01 10.54 1.76
N GLY A 121 -18.18 10.60 2.39
CA GLY A 121 -19.14 11.70 2.23
C GLY A 121 -18.55 13.06 2.60
N ARG A 122 -17.77 13.16 3.69
CA ARG A 122 -17.20 14.46 4.12
C ARG A 122 -16.04 14.94 3.25
N ALA A 123 -15.21 14.03 2.75
CA ALA A 123 -14.12 14.39 1.83
C ALA A 123 -14.67 14.81 0.45
N THR A 124 -15.70 14.11 -0.02
CA THR A 124 -16.35 14.44 -1.30
C THR A 124 -17.08 15.77 -1.26
N THR A 125 -17.78 16.11 -0.17
CA THR A 125 -18.42 17.43 -0.06
C THR A 125 -17.40 18.57 -0.04
N ARG A 126 -16.27 18.39 0.68
CA ARG A 126 -15.20 19.40 0.73
C ARG A 126 -14.51 19.60 -0.61
N THR A 127 -14.19 18.52 -1.32
CA THR A 127 -13.60 18.60 -2.68
C THR A 127 -14.57 19.22 -3.68
N LEU A 128 -15.87 18.94 -3.59
CA LEU A 128 -16.88 19.60 -4.42
C LEU A 128 -17.00 21.10 -4.12
N ALA A 129 -16.88 21.51 -2.86
CA ALA A 129 -16.86 22.93 -2.49
C ALA A 129 -15.65 23.65 -3.12
N LEU A 130 -14.44 23.07 -2.98
CA LEU A 130 -13.22 23.62 -3.58
C LEU A 130 -13.31 23.69 -5.11
N ARG A 131 -13.85 22.66 -5.77
CA ARG A 131 -14.09 22.69 -7.23
C ARG A 131 -15.02 23.81 -7.65
N ARG A 132 -16.04 24.14 -6.85
CA ARG A 132 -16.93 25.27 -7.14
C ARG A 132 -16.21 26.60 -7.00
N GLU A 133 -15.33 26.74 -6.00
CA GLU A 133 -14.50 27.94 -5.82
C GLU A 133 -13.51 28.11 -6.98
N LEU A 134 -12.80 27.06 -7.39
CA LEU A 134 -11.90 27.09 -8.55
C LEU A 134 -12.63 27.49 -9.84
N ARG A 135 -13.85 26.97 -10.07
CA ARG A 135 -14.68 27.41 -11.22
C ARG A 135 -15.03 28.90 -11.16
N LYS A 136 -15.30 29.46 -9.98
CA LYS A 136 -15.54 30.90 -9.83
C LYS A 136 -14.29 31.71 -10.16
N LEU A 137 -13.13 31.29 -9.65
CA LEU A 137 -11.85 31.93 -9.97
C LEU A 137 -11.55 31.86 -11.48
N ALA A 138 -11.94 30.78 -12.16
CA ALA A 138 -11.70 30.61 -13.60
C ALA A 138 -12.46 31.65 -14.41
N VAL A 139 -13.73 31.89 -14.05
CA VAL A 139 -14.56 32.92 -14.68
C VAL A 139 -13.99 34.32 -14.42
N LEU A 140 -13.51 34.59 -13.20
CA LEU A 140 -12.87 35.87 -12.86
C LEU A 140 -11.58 36.09 -13.65
N ARG A 141 -10.76 35.05 -13.80
CA ARG A 141 -9.53 35.09 -14.61
C ARG A 141 -9.84 35.45 -16.05
N GLY A 142 -10.88 34.85 -16.64
CA GLY A 142 -11.32 35.18 -18.00
C GLY A 142 -11.69 36.66 -18.17
N ARG A 143 -12.37 37.25 -17.18
CA ARG A 143 -12.71 38.68 -17.18
C ARG A 143 -11.48 39.57 -17.05
N LEU A 144 -10.57 39.28 -16.13
CA LEU A 144 -9.33 40.05 -15.94
C LEU A 144 -8.40 39.98 -17.15
N LEU A 145 -8.34 38.84 -17.84
CA LEU A 145 -7.59 38.71 -19.09
C LEU A 145 -8.19 39.58 -20.20
N PHE A 146 -9.51 39.68 -20.26
CA PHE A 146 -10.17 40.58 -21.20
C PHE A 146 -9.89 42.06 -20.88
N GLU A 147 -9.98 42.46 -19.60
CA GLU A 147 -9.60 43.81 -19.14
C GLU A 147 -8.14 44.14 -19.44
N LEU A 148 -7.24 43.18 -19.22
CA LEU A 148 -5.82 43.33 -19.56
C LEU A 148 -5.65 43.55 -21.07
N GLY A 149 -6.32 42.75 -21.90
CA GLY A 149 -6.26 42.88 -23.36
C GLY A 149 -6.77 44.24 -23.84
N ASP A 150 -7.86 44.74 -23.27
CA ASP A 150 -8.43 46.06 -23.57
C ASP A 150 -7.47 47.20 -23.17
N ALA A 151 -6.84 47.11 -21.99
CA ALA A 151 -5.85 48.09 -21.53
C ALA A 151 -4.60 48.12 -22.44
N VAL A 152 -4.09 46.95 -22.80
CA VAL A 152 -2.94 46.81 -23.72
C VAL A 152 -3.30 47.38 -25.09
N TYR A 153 -4.50 47.08 -25.61
CA TYR A 153 -4.95 47.59 -26.90
C TYR A 153 -5.06 49.12 -26.93
N ARG A 154 -5.48 49.75 -25.83
CA ARG A 154 -5.53 51.22 -25.70
C ARG A 154 -4.18 51.87 -25.42
N GLY A 155 -3.13 51.11 -25.14
CA GLY A 155 -1.82 51.63 -24.76
C GLY A 155 -1.78 52.27 -23.37
N ASP A 156 -2.69 51.88 -22.47
CA ASP A 156 -2.73 52.39 -21.09
C ASP A 156 -1.81 51.53 -20.20
N GLU A 157 -0.59 52.01 -19.97
CA GLU A 157 0.42 51.30 -19.16
C GLU A 157 0.00 51.12 -17.70
N GLN A 158 -0.66 52.12 -17.10
CA GLN A 158 -1.09 52.05 -15.70
C GLN A 158 -2.21 51.03 -15.53
N ALA A 159 -3.21 51.03 -16.42
CA ALA A 159 -4.27 50.04 -16.40
C ALA A 159 -3.75 48.62 -16.68
N THR A 160 -2.77 48.50 -17.59
CA THR A 160 -2.11 47.22 -17.89
C THR A 160 -1.42 46.66 -16.65
N GLU A 161 -0.62 47.47 -15.95
CA GLU A 161 0.10 47.04 -14.76
C GLU A 161 -0.86 46.66 -13.62
N GLY A 162 -1.92 47.45 -13.40
CA GLY A 162 -2.96 47.14 -12.43
C GLY A 162 -3.73 45.84 -12.75
N ALA A 163 -4.00 45.56 -14.02
CA ALA A 163 -4.63 44.30 -14.44
C ALA A 163 -3.70 43.10 -14.25
N ARG A 164 -2.39 43.24 -14.55
CA ARG A 164 -1.38 42.20 -14.29
C ARG A 164 -1.28 41.87 -12.81
N GLN A 165 -1.20 42.87 -11.94
CA GLN A 165 -1.15 42.65 -10.48
C GLN A 165 -2.39 41.91 -9.97
N ARG A 166 -3.58 42.26 -10.46
CA ARG A 166 -4.83 41.55 -10.12
C ARG A 166 -4.81 40.10 -10.60
N LEU A 167 -4.28 39.81 -11.79
CA LEU A 167 -4.13 38.44 -12.29
C LEU A 167 -3.15 37.62 -11.45
N VAL A 168 -2.01 38.20 -11.06
CA VAL A 168 -1.03 37.52 -10.21
C VAL A 168 -1.63 37.17 -8.84
N ALA A 169 -2.38 38.09 -8.24
CA ALA A 169 -3.09 37.84 -6.98
C ALA A 169 -4.11 36.70 -7.13
N LEU A 170 -4.90 36.70 -8.20
CA LEU A 170 -5.88 35.66 -8.48
C LEU A 170 -5.22 34.28 -8.72
N ASP A 171 -4.09 34.24 -9.42
CA ASP A 171 -3.34 33.00 -9.67
C ASP A 171 -2.65 32.46 -8.41
N GLU A 172 -2.32 33.31 -7.43
CA GLU A 172 -1.89 32.88 -6.10
C GLU A 172 -3.04 32.24 -5.31
N GLU A 173 -4.21 32.89 -5.27
CA GLU A 173 -5.42 32.31 -4.66
C GLU A 173 -5.81 30.97 -5.29
N TRP A 174 -5.71 30.87 -6.62
CA TRP A 174 -5.93 29.62 -7.35
C TRP A 174 -4.98 28.52 -6.86
N ARG A 175 -3.67 28.81 -6.81
CA ARG A 175 -2.65 27.85 -6.37
C ARG A 175 -2.87 27.41 -4.92
N GLN A 176 -3.25 28.33 -4.03
CA GLN A 176 -3.59 28.01 -2.65
C GLN A 176 -4.77 27.04 -2.56
N LYS A 177 -5.85 27.27 -3.33
CA LYS A 177 -7.03 26.41 -3.35
C LYS A 177 -6.78 25.03 -3.95
N GLU A 178 -5.96 24.97 -5.00
CA GLU A 178 -5.54 23.71 -5.60
C GLU A 178 -4.69 22.89 -4.61
N ALA A 179 -3.74 23.52 -3.91
CA ALA A 179 -2.94 22.87 -2.88
C ALA A 179 -3.81 22.37 -1.70
N GLU A 180 -4.82 23.14 -1.28
CA GLU A 180 -5.80 22.68 -0.28
C GLU A 180 -6.56 21.43 -0.78
N MET A 181 -7.02 21.44 -2.04
CA MET A 181 -7.73 20.29 -2.62
C MET A 181 -6.85 19.05 -2.69
N GLN A 182 -5.57 19.19 -3.07
CA GLN A 182 -4.60 18.09 -3.09
C GLN A 182 -4.39 17.53 -1.68
N THR A 183 -4.23 18.40 -0.68
CA THR A 183 -4.07 18.00 0.73
C THR A 183 -5.30 17.23 1.24
N VAL A 184 -6.51 17.66 0.90
CA VAL A 184 -7.75 16.94 1.28
C VAL A 184 -7.80 15.56 0.62
N ASN A 185 -7.38 15.46 -0.64
CA ASN A 185 -7.37 14.19 -1.38
C ASN A 185 -6.34 13.20 -0.83
N THR A 186 -5.10 13.63 -0.56
CA THR A 186 -4.05 12.78 0.01
C THR A 186 -4.45 12.29 1.40
N GLN A 187 -4.94 13.17 2.27
CA GLN A 187 -5.46 12.78 3.59
C GLN A 187 -6.62 11.78 3.51
N ALA A 188 -7.51 11.93 2.52
CA ALA A 188 -8.60 10.99 2.31
C ALA A 188 -8.09 9.62 1.84
N GLN A 189 -7.12 9.60 0.91
CA GLN A 189 -6.49 8.38 0.42
C GLN A 189 -5.71 7.66 1.54
N ASP A 190 -4.94 8.39 2.35
CA ASP A 190 -4.19 7.82 3.48
C ASP A 190 -5.10 7.20 4.54
N ARG A 191 -6.26 7.81 4.81
CA ARG A 191 -7.24 7.22 5.73
C ARG A 191 -7.85 5.94 5.15
N ILE A 192 -8.09 5.89 3.84
CA ILE A 192 -8.61 4.70 3.17
C ILE A 192 -7.55 3.59 3.14
N SER A 193 -6.28 3.91 2.88
CA SER A 193 -5.19 2.93 2.86
C SER A 193 -4.95 2.34 4.25
N ARG A 194 -4.93 3.16 5.31
CA ARG A 194 -4.82 2.67 6.69
C ARG A 194 -5.96 1.73 7.08
N ARG A 195 -7.22 2.08 6.77
CA ARG A 195 -8.36 1.19 7.04
C ARG A 195 -8.33 -0.10 6.20
N ARG A 196 -7.80 -0.06 4.99
CA ARG A 196 -7.62 -1.28 4.18
C ARG A 196 -6.60 -2.23 4.80
N LEU A 197 -5.55 -1.71 5.44
CA LEU A 197 -4.57 -2.53 6.14
C LEU A 197 -5.18 -3.19 7.39
N GLU A 198 -6.08 -2.50 8.10
CA GLU A 198 -6.79 -3.06 9.27
C GLU A 198 -7.81 -4.15 8.90
N VAL A 199 -8.43 -4.06 7.72
CA VAL A 199 -9.50 -4.97 7.27
C VAL A 199 -8.98 -6.09 6.37
N GLN A 200 -7.75 -6.00 5.85
CA GLN A 200 -7.18 -7.11 5.09
C GLN A 200 -7.15 -8.34 6.00
N PRO A 201 -7.85 -9.43 5.63
CA PRO A 201 -7.70 -10.69 6.33
C PRO A 201 -6.21 -10.97 6.38
N THR A 202 -5.70 -11.31 7.56
CA THR A 202 -4.33 -11.83 7.69
C THR A 202 -4.30 -13.15 6.95
N GLU A 203 -4.15 -13.09 5.63
CA GLU A 203 -3.80 -14.22 4.82
C GLU A 203 -2.42 -14.63 5.32
N MET A 204 -2.33 -15.86 5.83
CA MET A 204 -1.04 -16.40 6.23
C MET A 204 -0.20 -16.40 4.96
N VAL A 205 0.79 -15.50 4.90
CA VAL A 205 1.83 -15.55 3.88
C VAL A 205 2.39 -16.96 3.97
N GLN A 206 2.13 -17.78 2.95
CA GLN A 206 2.78 -19.08 2.83
C GLN A 206 4.26 -18.74 2.77
N ILE A 207 4.97 -19.02 3.87
CA ILE A 207 6.42 -19.04 3.88
C ILE A 207 6.76 -20.02 2.76
N PRO A 208 7.46 -19.59 1.69
CA PRO A 208 7.88 -20.50 0.63
C PRO A 208 8.51 -21.70 1.31
N GLU A 209 8.03 -22.91 0.98
CA GLU A 209 8.54 -24.15 1.56
C GLU A 209 10.05 -24.06 1.60
N GLU A 210 10.60 -24.11 2.81
CA GLU A 210 12.03 -24.19 3.03
C GLU A 210 12.47 -25.39 2.19
N PRO A 211 13.30 -25.18 1.13
CA PRO A 211 13.57 -26.24 0.17
C PRO A 211 14.05 -27.45 0.96
N ALA A 212 13.34 -28.58 0.78
CA ALA A 212 13.59 -29.80 1.52
C ALA A 212 15.08 -30.01 1.65
N ALA A 213 15.56 -30.15 2.89
CA ALA A 213 16.97 -30.42 3.17
C ALA A 213 17.45 -31.48 2.17
N PRO A 214 18.43 -31.16 1.31
CA PRO A 214 18.80 -32.05 0.22
C PRO A 214 19.22 -33.36 0.88
N GLY A 215 18.42 -34.41 0.68
CA GLY A 215 18.79 -35.72 1.17
C GLY A 215 20.15 -36.05 0.59
N GLU A 216 21.14 -36.23 1.46
CA GLU A 216 22.42 -36.91 1.24
C GLU A 216 22.83 -36.99 -0.25
N GLN A 217 22.99 -35.84 -0.91
CA GLN A 217 23.59 -35.79 -2.24
C GLN A 217 25.10 -35.71 -2.00
N ASP A 218 25.82 -36.65 -2.61
CA ASP A 218 27.28 -36.69 -2.70
C ASP A 218 27.90 -35.29 -2.67
N PRO A 219 29.01 -35.07 -1.93
CA PRO A 219 29.56 -33.74 -1.65
C PRO A 219 29.75 -32.95 -2.95
N VAL A 220 28.77 -32.10 -3.25
CA VAL A 220 28.86 -31.13 -4.33
C VAL A 220 29.92 -30.13 -3.90
N GLY A 221 30.93 -29.95 -4.75
CA GLY A 221 32.07 -29.07 -4.50
C GLY A 221 31.66 -27.64 -4.09
N PRO A 222 32.61 -26.87 -3.53
CA PRO A 222 32.33 -25.57 -2.92
C PRO A 222 31.48 -24.68 -3.84
N ALA A 223 30.43 -24.10 -3.26
CA ALA A 223 29.50 -23.24 -3.96
C ALA A 223 30.24 -22.11 -4.71
N VAL A 224 30.19 -22.13 -6.03
CA VAL A 224 30.70 -21.06 -6.89
C VAL A 224 29.68 -19.93 -6.84
N ILE A 225 29.93 -18.94 -5.99
CA ILE A 225 29.17 -17.69 -5.98
C ILE A 225 29.47 -16.98 -7.31
N PRO A 226 28.46 -16.68 -8.16
CA PRO A 226 28.69 -15.89 -9.36
C PRO A 226 29.17 -14.50 -8.95
N GLU A 227 30.40 -14.14 -9.32
CA GLU A 227 30.89 -12.79 -9.09
C GLU A 227 29.96 -11.77 -9.79
N PRO A 228 29.57 -10.68 -9.10
CA PRO A 228 28.72 -9.66 -9.69
C PRO A 228 29.40 -9.06 -10.93
N TYR A 229 28.74 -9.17 -12.08
CA TYR A 229 29.15 -8.50 -13.32
C TYR A 229 28.31 -7.23 -13.55
N PRO A 230 28.90 -6.13 -14.04
CA PRO A 230 30.31 -5.95 -14.36
C PRO A 230 31.15 -5.62 -13.12
N PRO A 231 32.46 -5.93 -13.12
CA PRO A 231 33.37 -5.45 -12.09
C PRO A 231 33.26 -3.92 -12.00
N PRO A 232 33.37 -3.34 -10.78
CA PRO A 232 33.50 -1.91 -10.64
C PRO A 232 34.64 -1.46 -11.56
N ASP A 233 34.41 -0.39 -12.32
CA ASP A 233 35.43 0.25 -13.15
C ASP A 233 36.54 0.72 -12.20
N GLU A 234 37.53 -0.15 -11.99
CA GLU A 234 38.79 0.15 -11.35
C GLU A 234 39.50 1.12 -12.29
N GLY A 235 39.09 2.39 -12.22
CA GLY A 235 39.63 3.45 -13.03
C GLY A 235 41.15 3.37 -13.01
N ASP A 236 41.75 3.53 -14.20
CA ASP A 236 43.20 3.38 -14.40
C ASP A 236 43.97 4.00 -13.23
N PRO A 237 44.84 3.23 -12.54
CA PRO A 237 45.61 3.75 -11.44
C PRO A 237 46.36 5.00 -11.92
N PRO A 238 46.42 6.08 -11.12
CA PRO A 238 47.13 7.28 -11.53
C PRO A 238 48.54 6.90 -11.92
N GLN A 239 48.95 7.28 -13.14
CA GLN A 239 50.30 6.99 -13.62
C GLN A 239 51.31 7.46 -12.55
N PRO A 240 52.26 6.60 -12.13
CA PRO A 240 53.23 6.98 -11.13
C PRO A 240 53.92 8.27 -11.56
N ALA A 241 54.00 9.22 -10.64
CA ALA A 241 54.68 10.48 -10.88
C ALA A 241 56.11 10.15 -11.39
N ILE A 242 56.41 10.57 -12.62
CA ILE A 242 57.76 10.51 -13.17
C ILE A 242 58.59 11.45 -12.30
N ILE A 243 59.29 10.87 -11.33
CA ILE A 243 60.35 11.56 -10.61
C ILE A 243 61.47 11.72 -11.65
N PRO A 244 61.84 12.95 -12.06
CA PRO A 244 62.98 13.14 -12.93
C PRO A 244 64.19 12.54 -12.22
N GLU A 245 64.84 11.56 -12.85
CA GLU A 245 66.09 11.01 -12.33
C GLU A 245 67.08 12.17 -12.13
N PRO A 246 67.84 12.18 -11.03
CA PRO A 246 68.85 13.21 -10.78
C PRO A 246 69.81 13.21 -11.96
N GLY A 247 69.78 14.32 -12.72
CA GLY A 247 70.61 14.50 -13.89
C GLY A 247 72.09 14.28 -13.56
N PRO A 248 72.88 13.74 -14.50
CA PRO A 248 74.28 13.42 -14.28
C PRO A 248 75.05 14.65 -13.80
N ALA A 249 75.89 14.45 -12.78
CA ALA A 249 76.79 15.46 -12.26
C ALA A 249 77.58 16.07 -13.42
N VAL A 250 77.33 17.35 -13.70
CA VAL A 250 78.12 18.14 -14.64
C VAL A 250 79.50 18.29 -14.02
N ILE A 251 80.45 17.54 -14.56
CA ILE A 251 81.87 17.77 -14.35
C ILE A 251 82.18 19.13 -14.99
N PRO A 252 82.67 20.14 -14.25
CA PRO A 252 82.98 21.44 -14.82
C PRO A 252 84.15 21.32 -15.79
N GLU A 253 83.90 21.55 -17.07
CA GLU A 253 84.96 21.75 -18.06
C GLU A 253 85.68 23.09 -17.82
N PRO A 254 87.00 23.16 -18.09
CA PRO A 254 87.83 24.29 -17.72
C PRO A 254 87.54 25.51 -18.57
N GLY A 255 87.44 26.67 -17.93
CA GLY A 255 87.12 27.94 -18.58
C GLY A 255 88.11 28.32 -19.69
N PRO A 256 87.63 28.88 -20.81
CA PRO A 256 88.49 29.57 -21.76
C PRO A 256 88.92 30.93 -21.20
N GLN A 257 90.23 31.13 -21.24
CA GLN A 257 90.95 32.32 -20.83
C GLN A 257 90.42 33.54 -21.61
N GLY A 258 89.98 34.56 -20.86
CA GLY A 258 89.67 35.86 -21.46
C GLY A 258 90.94 36.50 -22.01
N PRO A 259 90.94 37.00 -23.26
CA PRO A 259 92.04 37.82 -23.74
C PRO A 259 92.07 39.14 -22.99
N GLU A 260 93.26 39.42 -22.48
CA GLU A 260 93.72 40.70 -21.95
C GLU A 260 93.34 41.87 -22.86
N GLY A 261 92.85 42.92 -22.23
CA GLY A 261 93.22 44.31 -22.47
C GLY A 261 93.47 44.79 -23.91
N ARG A 262 92.64 45.75 -24.33
CA ARG A 262 93.22 47.04 -24.73
C ARG A 262 92.23 48.18 -24.64
N ASP A 263 92.70 49.20 -23.95
CA ASP A 263 92.21 50.56 -23.97
C ASP A 263 92.22 51.15 -25.39
N SER A 264 91.37 52.19 -25.53
CA SER A 264 91.34 53.24 -26.56
C SER A 264 90.58 52.96 -27.85
#